data_AF-A0A0C9TA38-F1
#
_entry.id   AF-A0A0C9TA38-F1
#
_cell.length_a   1.000
_cell.length_b   1.000
_cell.length_c   1.000
_cell.angle_alpha   90.00
_cell.angle_beta   90.00
_cell.angle_gamma   90.00
#
_symmetry.space_group_name_H-M   'P 1'
#
loop_
_entity.id
_entity.type
_entity.pdbx_description
1 polymer ?
#
loop_
_entity_poly.entity_id
_entity_poly.type
_entity_poly.pdbx_seq_one_letter_code
_entity_poly.pdbx_strand_id
1 'polypeptide(L)' 'LEYLVHWKGFPREEREWKTARELDHAKDVVADFHRLHPAKPRPMPTMRLRFQRLENLTVPTHIPRYLFNWEDGTF' A
#
# COMPACT_ATOMS: atom_id res chain seq x y z
N LEU A 1 10.20 -10.25 -4.43
CA LEU A 1 11.00 -9.01 -4.49
C LEU A 1 12.42 -9.40 -4.83
N GLU A 2 12.95 -8.82 -5.91
CA GLU A 2 14.25 -9.14 -6.47
C GLU A 2 14.98 -7.84 -6.77
N TYR A 3 16.31 -7.92 -6.76
CA TYR A 3 17.21 -6.82 -6.99
C TYR A 3 18.20 -7.18 -8.08
N LEU A 4 18.46 -6.24 -8.99
CA LEU A 4 19.51 -6.39 -9.98
C LEU A 4 20.83 -5.93 -9.37
N VAL A 5 21.71 -6.87 -9.07
CA VAL A 5 22.99 -6.62 -8.39
C VAL A 5 24.07 -6.33 -9.41
N HIS A 6 24.85 -5.28 -9.16
CA HIS A 6 26.06 -4.99 -9.92
C HIS A 6 27.27 -5.30 -9.05
N TRP A 7 28.05 -6.30 -9.46
CA TRP A 7 29.22 -6.75 -8.72
C TRP A 7 30.39 -5.79 -8.88
N LYS A 8 31.12 -5.56 -7.79
CA LYS A 8 32.31 -4.71 -7.80
C LYS A 8 33.40 -5.34 -8.68
N GLY A 9 33.87 -4.61 -9.68
CA GLY A 9 34.94 -5.06 -10.58
C GLY A 9 34.46 -5.88 -11.78
N PHE A 10 33.15 -6.09 -11.92
CA PHE A 10 32.57 -6.78 -13.06
C PHE A 10 31.84 -5.79 -13.97
N PRO A 11 31.74 -6.09 -15.28
CA PRO A 11 31.08 -5.23 -16.23
C PRO A 11 29.54 -5.32 -16.06
N ARG A 12 28.79 -4.51 -16.81
CA ARG A 12 27.32 -4.37 -16.59
C ARG A 12 26.55 -5.59 -17.10
N GLU A 13 27.15 -6.34 -18.00
CA GLU A 13 26.63 -7.54 -18.63
C GLU A 13 26.52 -8.69 -17.62
N GLU A 14 27.37 -8.70 -16.58
CA GLU A 14 27.38 -9.71 -15.51
C GLU A 14 26.48 -9.34 -14.33
N ARG A 15 25.52 -8.43 -14.53
CA ARG A 15 24.53 -8.14 -13.49
C ARG A 15 23.56 -9.29 -13.36
N GLU A 16 23.34 -9.70 -12.12
CA GLU A 16 22.46 -10.82 -11.82
C GLU A 16 21.25 -10.37 -11.01
N TRP A 17 20.11 -10.99 -11.28
CA TRP A 17 18.94 -10.87 -10.42
C TRP A 17 19.14 -11.74 -9.19
N LYS A 18 19.02 -11.13 -8.01
CA LYS A 18 19.06 -11.81 -6.71
C LYS A 18 17.79 -11.57 -5.95
N THR A 19 17.33 -12.59 -5.25
CA THR A 19 16.16 -12.49 -4.38
C THR A 19 16.50 -11.65 -3.14
N ALA A 20 15.48 -11.01 -2.56
CA ALA A 20 15.66 -10.27 -1.32
C ALA A 20 16.21 -11.13 -0.15
N ARG A 21 16.01 -12.46 -0.19
CA ARG A 21 16.53 -13.40 0.82
C ARG A 21 18.04 -13.62 0.69
N GLU A 22 18.56 -13.69 -0.53
CA GLU A 22 20.01 -13.83 -0.78
C GLU A 22 20.79 -12.58 -0.36
N LEU A 23 20.13 -11.42 -0.37
CA LEU A 23 20.71 -10.14 0.06
C LEU A 23 20.50 -9.84 1.55
N ASP A 24 20.14 -10.84 2.37
CA ASP A 24 19.96 -10.64 3.82
C ASP A 24 21.26 -10.19 4.52
N HIS A 25 22.41 -10.55 3.96
CA HIS A 25 23.73 -10.13 4.44
C HIS A 25 24.16 -8.73 3.97
N ALA A 26 23.44 -8.11 3.03
CA ALA A 26 23.76 -6.83 2.41
C ALA A 26 22.64 -5.78 2.62
N LYS A 27 22.06 -5.77 3.83
CA LYS A 27 20.92 -4.90 4.20
C LYS A 27 21.24 -3.42 4.13
N ASP A 28 22.48 -3.05 4.40
CA ASP A 28 23.04 -1.70 4.31
C ASP A 28 22.96 -1.16 2.88
N VAL A 29 23.43 -1.93 1.90
CA VAL A 29 23.39 -1.55 0.48
C VAL A 29 21.95 -1.43 -0.02
N VAL A 30 21.07 -2.34 0.40
CA VAL A 30 19.64 -2.30 0.06
C VAL A 30 18.96 -1.08 0.69
N ALA A 31 19.29 -0.73 1.94
CA ALA A 31 18.75 0.43 2.62
C ALA A 31 19.18 1.75 1.93
N ASP A 32 20.45 1.85 1.54
CA ASP A 32 20.98 2.99 0.80
C ASP A 32 20.32 3.13 -0.57
N PHE A 33 20.10 2.02 -1.28
CA PHE A 33 19.35 2.01 -2.54
C PHE A 33 17.93 2.57 -2.37
N HIS A 34 17.20 2.12 -1.34
CA HIS A 34 15.83 2.63 -1.07
C HIS A 34 15.81 4.07 -0.55
N ARG A 35 16.87 4.54 0.12
CA ARG A 35 17.03 5.95 0.50
C ARG A 35 17.14 6.85 -0.73
N LEU A 36 17.90 6.42 -1.73
CA LEU A 36 18.08 7.14 -3.00
C LEU A 36 16.86 7.00 -3.93
N HIS A 37 16.12 5.90 -3.80
CA HIS A 37 14.99 5.58 -4.68
C HIS A 37 13.72 5.22 -3.87
N PRO A 38 13.10 6.19 -3.19
CA PRO A 38 11.98 5.95 -2.26
C PRO A 38 10.73 5.36 -2.93
N ALA A 39 10.56 5.55 -4.25
CA ALA A 39 9.45 5.01 -5.02
C ALA A 39 9.63 3.54 -5.45
N LYS A 40 10.80 2.93 -5.22
CA LYS A 40 11.03 1.54 -5.63
C LYS A 40 10.31 0.56 -4.69
N PRO A 41 9.91 -0.62 -5.20
CA PRO A 41 9.25 -1.62 -4.39
C PRO A 41 10.13 -2.03 -3.20
N ARG A 42 9.60 -1.83 -2.00
CA ARG A 42 10.21 -2.25 -0.74
C ARG A 42 9.34 -3.31 -0.09
N PRO A 43 9.89 -4.19 0.76
CA PRO A 43 9.06 -5.02 1.62
C PRO A 43 8.21 -4.07 2.46
N MET A 44 6.92 -4.00 2.16
CA MET A 44 5.99 -3.29 3.02
C MET A 44 5.91 -4.14 4.29
N PRO A 45 6.36 -3.65 5.46
CA PRO A 45 5.97 -4.30 6.71
C PRO A 45 4.45 -4.33 6.65
N THR A 46 3.85 -5.51 6.73
CA THR A 46 2.42 -5.75 6.54
C THR A 46 1.70 -4.63 7.26
N MET A 47 1.22 -3.64 6.51
CA MET A 47 0.54 -2.52 7.10
C MET A 47 -0.62 -3.21 7.77
N ARG A 48 -0.65 -3.21 9.11
CA ARG A 48 -1.78 -3.76 9.88
C ARG A 48 -2.92 -2.79 9.63
N LEU A 49 -3.42 -2.80 8.39
CA LEU A 49 -4.59 -2.11 7.95
C LEU A 49 -5.68 -2.73 8.82
N ARG A 50 -6.05 -1.99 9.85
CA ARG A 50 -7.21 -2.30 10.66
C ARG A 50 -8.39 -1.95 9.78
N PHE A 51 -8.69 -2.82 8.83
CA PHE A 51 -9.94 -2.78 8.11
C PHE A 51 -11.02 -2.94 9.16
N GLN A 52 -11.61 -1.82 9.55
CA GLN A 52 -12.82 -1.82 10.35
C GLN A 52 -13.96 -2.18 9.41
N ARG A 53 -14.96 -2.87 9.96
CA ARG A 53 -16.21 -3.10 9.23
C ARG A 53 -16.78 -1.73 8.85
N LEU A 54 -17.02 -1.52 7.56
CA LEU A 54 -17.69 -0.32 7.10
C LEU A 54 -19.13 -0.35 7.62
N GLU A 55 -19.48 0.59 8.50
CA GLU A 55 -20.86 0.80 8.89
C GLU A 55 -21.58 1.53 7.76
N ASN A 56 -22.71 0.98 7.31
CA ASN A 56 -23.55 1.66 6.33
C ASN A 56 -24.26 2.81 7.06
N LEU A 57 -23.86 4.05 6.76
CA LEU A 57 -24.50 5.26 7.29
C LEU A 57 -25.65 5.75 6.40
N THR A 58 -25.99 5.00 5.34
CA THR A 58 -27.08 5.35 4.42
C THR A 58 -28.43 4.76 4.85
N VAL A 59 -28.45 3.93 5.90
CA VAL A 59 -29.71 3.47 6.51
C VAL A 59 -30.30 4.60 7.36
N PRO A 60 -31.51 5.11 7.03
CA PRO A 60 -32.15 6.13 7.83
C PRO A 60 -32.46 5.57 9.22
N THR A 61 -31.95 6.20 10.28
CA THR A 61 -32.30 5.85 11.67
C THR A 61 -33.76 6.14 11.97
N HIS A 62 -34.37 7.06 11.20
CA HIS A 62 -35.77 7.42 11.24
C HIS A 62 -36.24 7.62 9.80
N ILE A 63 -37.14 6.75 9.33
CA ILE A 63 -37.81 6.91 8.04
C ILE A 63 -39.03 7.80 8.32
N PRO A 64 -39.00 9.09 7.95
CA PRO A 64 -40.18 9.91 8.16
C PRO A 64 -41.31 9.38 7.27
N ARG A 65 -42.54 9.39 7.80
CA ARG A 65 -43.73 8.94 7.06
C ARG A 65 -43.98 9.77 5.79
N TYR A 66 -43.44 10.98 5.79
CA TYR A 66 -43.45 11.95 4.71
C TYR A 66 -42.02 12.47 4.55
N LEU A 67 -41.43 12.29 3.37
CA LEU A 67 -40.09 12.77 3.06
C LEU A 67 -40.09 14.28 2.82
N PHE A 68 -41.23 14.82 2.38
CA PHE A 68 -41.41 16.22 2.10
C PHE A 68 -42.67 16.75 2.79
N ASN A 69 -42.59 17.99 3.27
CA ASN A 69 -43.64 18.72 3.97
C ASN A 69 -44.86 19.11 3.12
N TRP A 70 -44.91 18.73 1.84
CA TRP A 70 -46.10 18.90 1.00
C TRP A 70 -46.92 17.61 0.88
N GLU A 71 -46.39 16.49 1.38
CA GLU A 71 -47.06 15.18 1.37
C GLU A 71 -48.02 15.03 2.57
N ASP A 72 -47.97 15.93 3.56
CA ASP A 72 -48.83 15.96 4.73
C ASP A 72 -50.18 16.66 4.48
N GLY A 73 -50.38 17.22 3.29
CA GLY A 73 -51.62 17.88 2.88
C GLY A 73 -51.87 19.22 3.57
N THR A 74 -50.87 19.79 4.26
CA THR A 74 -50.96 21.12 4.86
C THR A 74 -50.34 22.17 3.93
N PHE A 75 -51.20 23.00 3.32
CA PHE A 75 -50.84 24.28 2.68
C PHE A 75 -51.50 25.43 3.46
#